data_AF-A0AAI8AMQ7-F1
#
_entry.id   AF-A0AAI8AMQ7-F1
#
_cell.length_a   1.000
_cell.length_b   1.000
_cell.length_c   1.000
_cell.angle_alpha   90.00
_cell.angle_beta   90.00
_cell.angle_gamma   90.00
#
_symmetry.space_group_name_H-M   'P 1'
#
loop_
_entity.id
_entity.type
_entity.pdbx_description
1 polymer ?
#
loop_
_entity_poly.entity_id
_entity_poly.type
_entity_poly.pdbx_seq_one_letter_code
_entity_poly.pdbx_strand_id
1 'polypeptide(L)'
;MNKNNKVDIEEIKNYLLEQIKINNSDIDRNIEKIRKENSVENLKNALQYFRKLVDSFGSYIYIKDNNVEEKFNKEKIWNKAKNWIKHQPDYKFLTSFYDDLSKNIVHSAKSNDTSERLFFYFLNYLSEIKEIAWNRFSLKLIENFDILNEYVISNVKEYNKKIADKLDEQIKNNTKTASIFIIDKTPIFWKKKNGLYYKVTFSTIEEYNLDYRNKKNNIIAYSKIDFKLGYFSKISYIEDSIEIQDRQLNFYIITAYEIVIQESDIKYFINTIKKTRSFDKSIRTKRNLFILN
;
A
#
# COMPACT_ATOMS: atom_id res chain seq x y z
N MET A 1 4.90 -51.96 1.94
CA MET A 1 6.11 -51.12 1.75
C MET A 1 5.70 -49.78 1.14
N ASN A 2 5.46 -48.76 1.97
CA ASN A 2 5.22 -47.40 1.47
C ASN A 2 6.57 -46.75 1.18
N LYS A 3 6.90 -46.57 -0.10
CA LYS A 3 8.08 -45.80 -0.52
C LYS A 3 7.90 -44.34 -0.08
N ASN A 4 8.80 -43.87 0.76
CA ASN A 4 9.02 -42.47 1.05
C ASN A 4 9.43 -41.76 -0.26
N ASN A 5 8.47 -41.25 -1.03
CA ASN A 5 8.77 -40.32 -2.12
C ASN A 5 9.08 -38.94 -1.50
N LYS A 6 10.30 -38.80 -0.97
CA LYS A 6 10.93 -37.47 -0.85
C LYS A 6 11.09 -36.94 -2.28
N VAL A 7 10.62 -35.72 -2.52
CA VAL A 7 10.82 -35.00 -3.77
C VAL A 7 12.16 -34.30 -3.68
N ASP A 8 12.94 -34.30 -4.77
CA ASP A 8 14.22 -33.60 -4.83
C ASP A 8 14.01 -32.09 -4.61
N ILE A 9 14.87 -31.45 -3.82
CA ILE A 9 14.86 -29.98 -3.63
C ILE A 9 14.83 -29.27 -4.98
N GLU A 10 15.57 -29.79 -5.96
CA GLU A 10 15.65 -29.17 -7.28
C GLU A 10 14.32 -29.25 -8.04
N GLU A 11 13.58 -30.35 -7.88
CA GLU A 11 12.24 -30.49 -8.44
C GLU A 11 11.25 -29.50 -7.81
N ILE A 12 11.33 -29.29 -6.48
CA ILE A 12 10.52 -28.28 -5.77
C ILE A 12 10.87 -26.86 -6.24
N LYS A 13 12.16 -26.55 -6.37
CA LYS A 13 12.64 -25.24 -6.87
C LYS A 13 12.13 -24.97 -8.28
N ASN A 14 12.27 -25.95 -9.18
CA ASN A 14 11.80 -25.83 -10.57
C ASN A 14 10.29 -25.64 -10.63
N TYR A 15 9.52 -26.41 -9.85
CA TYR A 15 8.08 -26.21 -9.75
C TYR A 15 7.73 -24.79 -9.29
N LEU A 16 8.38 -24.29 -8.24
CA LEU A 16 8.11 -22.95 -7.72
C LEU A 16 8.50 -21.86 -8.71
N LEU A 17 9.61 -22.01 -9.43
CA LEU A 17 10.02 -21.10 -10.51
C LEU A 17 8.98 -21.07 -11.64
N GLU A 18 8.45 -22.21 -12.05
CA GLU A 18 7.38 -22.26 -13.05
C GLU A 18 6.10 -21.58 -12.55
N GLN A 19 5.73 -21.78 -11.29
CA GLN A 19 4.60 -21.04 -10.69
C GLN A 19 4.85 -19.54 -10.65
N ILE A 20 6.06 -19.09 -10.31
CA ILE A 20 6.43 -17.66 -10.34
C ILE A 20 6.25 -17.11 -11.76
N LYS A 21 6.77 -17.80 -12.79
CA LYS A 21 6.64 -17.38 -14.19
C LYS A 21 5.19 -17.30 -14.66
N ILE A 22 4.37 -18.31 -14.34
CA ILE A 22 2.94 -18.34 -14.71
C ILE A 22 2.21 -17.16 -14.06
N ASN A 23 2.36 -17.01 -12.74
CA ASN A 23 1.71 -15.92 -12.00
C ASN A 23 2.18 -14.55 -12.51
N ASN A 24 3.47 -14.41 -12.84
CA ASN A 24 4.02 -13.20 -13.43
C ASN A 24 3.37 -12.88 -14.79
N SER A 25 3.29 -13.87 -15.68
CA SER A 25 2.67 -13.69 -17.01
C SER A 25 1.20 -13.27 -16.89
N ASP A 26 0.45 -13.86 -15.96
CA ASP A 26 -0.95 -13.48 -15.75
C ASP A 26 -1.09 -12.07 -15.16
N ILE A 27 -0.18 -11.66 -14.26
CA ILE A 27 -0.11 -10.26 -13.79
C ILE A 27 0.12 -9.32 -14.98
N ASP A 28 1.16 -9.58 -15.77
CA ASP A 28 1.56 -8.73 -16.89
C ASP A 28 0.44 -8.63 -17.95
N ARG A 29 -0.25 -9.73 -18.23
CA ARG A 29 -1.42 -9.76 -19.13
C ARG A 29 -2.57 -8.91 -18.60
N ASN A 30 -2.85 -8.97 -17.29
CA ASN A 30 -3.92 -8.15 -16.70
C ASN A 30 -3.54 -6.67 -16.74
N ILE A 31 -2.29 -6.31 -16.43
CA ILE A 31 -1.78 -4.94 -16.50
C ILE A 31 -1.95 -4.36 -17.91
N GLU A 32 -1.63 -5.13 -18.95
CA GLU A 32 -1.85 -4.71 -20.34
C GLU A 32 -3.31 -4.41 -20.65
N LYS A 33 -4.24 -5.24 -20.17
CA LYS A 33 -5.67 -5.01 -20.39
C LYS A 33 -6.18 -3.81 -19.59
N ILE A 34 -5.70 -3.63 -18.36
CA ILE A 34 -5.98 -2.45 -17.52
C ILE A 34 -5.57 -1.18 -18.24
N ARG A 35 -4.38 -1.17 -18.87
CA ARG A 35 -3.90 -0.04 -19.66
C ARG A 35 -4.82 0.29 -20.83
N LYS A 36 -5.35 -0.71 -21.54
CA LYS A 36 -6.18 -0.51 -22.75
C LYS A 36 -7.59 -0.03 -22.41
N GLU A 37 -8.21 -0.59 -21.38
CA GLU A 37 -9.66 -0.45 -21.16
C GLU A 37 -10.03 -0.03 -19.73
N ASN A 38 -9.06 0.20 -18.84
CA ASN A 38 -9.29 0.59 -17.45
C ASN A 38 -10.30 -0.35 -16.73
N SER A 39 -10.11 -1.65 -16.95
CA SER A 39 -11.05 -2.68 -16.51
C SER A 39 -10.79 -3.09 -15.07
N VAL A 40 -11.78 -2.79 -14.21
CA VAL A 40 -11.80 -3.18 -12.80
C VAL A 40 -11.72 -4.70 -12.61
N GLU A 41 -12.27 -5.47 -13.55
CA GLU A 41 -12.22 -6.93 -13.47
C GLU A 41 -10.78 -7.44 -13.64
N ASN A 42 -10.02 -6.85 -14.57
CA ASN A 42 -8.62 -7.19 -14.73
C ASN A 42 -7.77 -6.75 -13.52
N LEU A 43 -8.17 -5.68 -12.81
CA LEU A 43 -7.54 -5.32 -11.53
C LEU A 43 -7.78 -6.37 -10.45
N LYS A 44 -9.02 -6.85 -10.29
CA LYS A 44 -9.34 -7.94 -9.36
C LYS A 44 -8.55 -9.21 -9.70
N ASN A 45 -8.45 -9.55 -10.98
CA ASN A 45 -7.66 -10.68 -11.44
C ASN A 45 -6.18 -10.51 -11.10
N ALA A 46 -5.59 -9.34 -11.38
CA ALA A 46 -4.20 -9.05 -11.02
C ALA A 46 -3.93 -9.22 -9.52
N LEU A 47 -4.82 -8.71 -8.64
CA LEU A 47 -4.71 -8.86 -7.19
C LEU A 47 -4.66 -10.33 -6.74
N GLN A 48 -5.45 -11.21 -7.38
CA GLN A 48 -5.40 -12.65 -7.08
C GLN A 48 -4.04 -13.25 -7.44
N TYR A 49 -3.46 -12.84 -8.57
CA TYR A 49 -2.14 -13.30 -8.98
C TYR A 49 -1.01 -12.70 -8.15
N PHE A 50 -1.15 -11.48 -7.60
CA PHE A 50 -0.19 -10.94 -6.63
C PHE A 50 -0.04 -11.86 -5.42
N ARG A 51 -1.17 -12.35 -4.88
CA ARG A 51 -1.14 -13.28 -3.74
C ARG A 51 -0.45 -14.59 -4.10
N LYS A 52 -0.74 -15.15 -5.28
CA LYS A 52 -0.10 -16.38 -5.77
C LYS A 52 1.40 -16.18 -6.03
N LEU A 53 1.80 -15.00 -6.53
CA LEU A 53 3.19 -14.63 -6.72
C LEU A 53 3.92 -14.55 -5.38
N VAL A 54 3.36 -13.87 -4.38
CA VAL A 54 3.97 -13.78 -3.03
C VAL A 54 4.12 -15.16 -2.38
N ASP A 55 3.10 -16.02 -2.52
CA ASP A 55 3.14 -17.42 -2.06
C ASP A 55 4.29 -18.20 -2.71
N SER A 56 4.32 -18.23 -4.05
CA SER A 56 5.33 -18.98 -4.81
C SER A 56 6.74 -18.41 -4.64
N PHE A 57 6.90 -17.08 -4.65
CA PHE A 57 8.19 -16.41 -4.48
C PHE A 57 8.74 -16.54 -3.05
N GLY A 58 7.91 -16.33 -2.03
CA GLY A 58 8.32 -16.53 -0.65
C GLY A 58 8.67 -18.00 -0.36
N SER A 59 7.90 -18.94 -0.90
CA SER A 59 8.22 -20.37 -0.84
C SER A 59 9.57 -20.67 -1.51
N TYR A 60 9.83 -20.08 -2.69
CA TYR A 60 11.09 -20.28 -3.41
C TYR A 60 12.30 -19.77 -2.60
N ILE A 61 12.21 -18.57 -2.03
CA ILE A 61 13.23 -18.01 -1.13
C ILE A 61 13.50 -18.98 0.02
N TYR A 62 12.45 -19.44 0.70
CA TYR A 62 12.58 -20.33 1.85
C TYR A 62 13.27 -21.65 1.50
N ILE A 63 12.86 -22.31 0.42
CA ILE A 63 13.45 -23.58 -0.03
C ILE A 63 14.92 -23.38 -0.42
N LYS A 64 15.24 -22.29 -1.14
CA LYS A 64 16.61 -21.99 -1.58
C LYS A 64 17.54 -21.70 -0.40
N ASP A 65 17.04 -21.03 0.64
CA ASP A 65 17.87 -20.58 1.76
C ASP A 65 18.04 -21.62 2.87
N ASN A 66 17.10 -22.56 2.97
CA ASN A 66 17.09 -23.56 4.04
C ASN A 66 17.33 -24.99 3.54
N ASN A 67 17.49 -25.21 2.23
CA ASN A 67 17.70 -26.52 1.61
C ASN A 67 16.75 -27.61 2.17
N VAL A 68 15.45 -27.36 2.08
CA VAL A 68 14.43 -28.20 2.73
C VAL A 68 14.13 -29.44 1.89
N GLU A 69 14.60 -30.60 2.34
CA GLU A 69 14.22 -31.92 1.80
C GLU A 69 12.98 -32.49 2.47
N GLU A 70 11.79 -32.17 1.96
CA GLU A 70 10.54 -32.71 2.47
C GLU A 70 9.60 -33.17 1.36
N LYS A 71 8.62 -34.02 1.72
CA LYS A 71 7.52 -34.37 0.81
C LYS A 71 6.83 -33.09 0.34
N PHE A 72 6.81 -32.89 -0.98
CA PHE A 72 6.24 -31.69 -1.57
C PHE A 72 4.75 -31.55 -1.20
N ASN A 73 4.44 -30.47 -0.50
CA ASN A 73 3.08 -30.03 -0.20
C ASN A 73 3.08 -28.51 -0.18
N LYS A 74 2.41 -27.90 -1.16
CA LYS A 74 2.42 -26.44 -1.36
C LYS A 74 1.98 -25.66 -0.11
N GLU A 75 0.87 -26.06 0.51
CA GLU A 75 0.33 -25.37 1.68
C GLU A 75 1.27 -25.47 2.89
N LYS A 76 1.84 -26.65 3.12
CA LYS A 76 2.81 -26.87 4.20
C LYS A 76 4.09 -26.05 3.97
N ILE A 77 4.58 -26.01 2.73
CA ILE A 77 5.77 -25.23 2.35
C ILE A 77 5.50 -23.74 2.59
N TRP A 78 4.38 -23.21 2.10
CA TRP A 78 4.03 -21.81 2.29
C TRP A 78 3.92 -21.44 3.77
N ASN A 79 3.25 -22.26 4.60
CA ASN A 79 3.11 -21.97 6.02
C ASN A 79 4.48 -21.90 6.74
N LYS A 80 5.40 -22.80 6.39
CA LYS A 80 6.78 -22.76 6.89
C LYS A 80 7.54 -21.54 6.39
N ALA A 81 7.45 -21.27 5.10
CA ALA A 81 8.06 -20.10 4.47
C ALA A 81 7.58 -18.81 5.12
N LYS A 82 6.26 -18.63 5.26
CA LYS A 82 5.65 -17.47 5.91
C LYS A 82 6.15 -17.27 7.34
N ASN A 83 6.23 -18.34 8.13
CA ASN A 83 6.74 -18.26 9.51
C ASN A 83 8.23 -17.88 9.55
N TRP A 84 9.04 -18.45 8.65
CA TRP A 84 10.46 -18.14 8.56
C TRP A 84 10.71 -16.70 8.07
N ILE A 85 10.07 -16.31 6.96
CA ILE A 85 10.15 -14.97 6.33
C ILE A 85 9.82 -13.86 7.33
N LYS A 86 8.84 -14.06 8.21
CA LYS A 86 8.43 -13.05 9.21
C LYS A 86 9.58 -12.59 10.12
N HIS A 87 10.61 -13.44 10.26
CA HIS A 87 11.79 -13.21 11.07
C HIS A 87 13.01 -12.75 10.24
N GLN A 88 12.90 -12.72 8.90
CA GLN A 88 13.94 -12.21 8.01
C GLN A 88 13.68 -10.73 7.70
N PRO A 89 14.55 -9.79 8.13
CA PRO A 89 14.32 -8.36 7.93
C PRO A 89 14.04 -8.00 6.46
N ASP A 90 14.84 -8.56 5.55
CA ASP A 90 14.79 -8.25 4.10
C ASP A 90 13.53 -8.79 3.41
N TYR A 91 12.86 -9.77 3.99
CA TYR A 91 11.70 -10.44 3.38
C TYR A 91 10.41 -10.24 4.17
N LYS A 92 10.48 -9.65 5.37
CA LYS A 92 9.32 -9.52 6.26
C LYS A 92 8.14 -8.82 5.59
N PHE A 93 8.40 -7.86 4.71
CA PHE A 93 7.36 -7.16 3.95
C PHE A 93 6.48 -8.12 3.13
N LEU A 94 7.01 -9.25 2.62
CA LEU A 94 6.23 -10.26 1.90
C LEU A 94 5.10 -10.83 2.76
N THR A 95 5.34 -11.02 4.06
CA THR A 95 4.30 -11.51 4.98
C THR A 95 3.23 -10.46 5.22
N SER A 96 3.62 -9.19 5.40
CA SER A 96 2.69 -8.07 5.50
C SER A 96 1.86 -7.92 4.23
N PHE A 97 2.50 -7.98 3.07
CA PHE A 97 1.85 -7.89 1.78
C PHE A 97 0.85 -9.03 1.56
N TYR A 98 1.24 -10.27 1.86
CA TYR A 98 0.34 -11.42 1.77
C TYR A 98 -0.88 -11.29 2.71
N ASP A 99 -0.67 -10.82 3.93
CA ASP A 99 -1.74 -10.63 4.91
C ASP A 99 -2.69 -9.50 4.48
N ASP A 100 -2.15 -8.39 3.97
CA ASP A 100 -2.94 -7.30 3.42
C ASP A 100 -3.75 -7.75 2.21
N LEU A 101 -3.14 -8.47 1.26
CA LEU A 101 -3.86 -9.08 0.14
C LEU A 101 -4.94 -10.03 0.63
N SER A 102 -4.66 -10.90 1.61
CA SER A 102 -5.62 -11.90 2.09
C SER A 102 -6.85 -11.27 2.75
N LYS A 103 -6.66 -10.22 3.56
CA LYS A 103 -7.76 -9.46 4.16
C LYS A 103 -8.56 -8.71 3.09
N ASN A 104 -7.86 -8.05 2.18
CA ASN A 104 -8.48 -7.10 1.28
C ASN A 104 -9.05 -7.74 0.00
N ILE A 105 -8.55 -8.87 -0.47
CA ILE A 105 -9.10 -9.58 -1.64
C ILE A 105 -10.56 -9.97 -1.39
N VAL A 106 -10.90 -10.42 -0.17
CA VAL A 106 -12.28 -10.74 0.24
C VAL A 106 -13.20 -9.51 0.20
N HIS A 107 -12.68 -8.33 0.55
CA HIS A 107 -13.42 -7.06 0.50
C HIS A 107 -13.46 -6.46 -0.92
N SER A 108 -12.42 -6.66 -1.73
CA SER A 108 -12.33 -6.20 -3.12
C SER A 108 -13.36 -6.88 -4.02
N ALA A 109 -13.72 -8.13 -3.70
CA ALA A 109 -14.82 -8.84 -4.37
C ALA A 109 -16.16 -8.10 -4.21
N LYS A 110 -16.32 -7.25 -3.17
CA LYS A 110 -17.58 -6.56 -2.84
C LYS A 110 -17.74 -5.20 -3.50
N SER A 111 -16.66 -4.53 -3.96
CA SER A 111 -16.81 -3.25 -4.67
C SER A 111 -15.66 -2.94 -5.64
N ASN A 112 -16.03 -2.28 -6.74
CA ASN A 112 -15.12 -1.91 -7.81
C ASN A 112 -14.11 -0.84 -7.37
N ASP A 113 -14.56 0.20 -6.68
CA ASP A 113 -13.72 1.29 -6.14
C ASP A 113 -12.64 0.76 -5.17
N THR A 114 -12.97 -0.25 -4.35
CA THR A 114 -12.01 -0.86 -3.42
C THR A 114 -10.90 -1.61 -4.17
N SER A 115 -11.22 -2.26 -5.29
CA SER A 115 -10.25 -3.08 -6.05
C SER A 115 -9.19 -2.22 -6.73
N GLU A 116 -9.58 -1.10 -7.32
CA GLU A 116 -8.62 -0.19 -7.95
C GLU A 116 -7.66 0.43 -6.94
N ARG A 117 -8.18 0.91 -5.80
CA ARG A 117 -7.35 1.50 -4.74
C ARG A 117 -6.34 0.51 -4.19
N LEU A 118 -6.76 -0.73 -3.95
CA LEU A 118 -5.89 -1.78 -3.46
C LEU A 118 -4.77 -2.10 -4.44
N PHE A 119 -5.09 -2.18 -5.74
CA PHE A 119 -4.09 -2.41 -6.76
C PHE A 119 -2.96 -1.38 -6.68
N PHE A 120 -3.27 -0.08 -6.57
CA PHE A 120 -2.23 0.96 -6.44
C PHE A 120 -1.49 0.92 -5.11
N TYR A 121 -2.22 0.69 -4.02
CA TYR A 121 -1.62 0.56 -2.69
C TYR A 121 -0.55 -0.55 -2.66
N PHE A 122 -0.77 -1.62 -3.44
CA PHE A 122 0.14 -2.76 -3.48
C PHE A 122 1.30 -2.63 -4.47
N LEU A 123 1.34 -1.59 -5.31
CA LEU A 123 2.44 -1.41 -6.27
C LEU A 123 3.80 -1.22 -5.61
N ASN A 124 3.84 -0.55 -4.46
CA ASN A 124 5.09 -0.38 -3.72
C ASN A 124 5.67 -1.74 -3.31
N TYR A 125 4.84 -2.66 -2.82
CA TYR A 125 5.29 -4.02 -2.50
C TYR A 125 5.78 -4.80 -3.74
N LEU A 126 5.17 -4.59 -4.91
CA LEU A 126 5.62 -5.24 -6.16
C LEU A 126 6.99 -4.72 -6.61
N SER A 127 7.26 -3.44 -6.40
CA SER A 127 8.58 -2.85 -6.66
C SER A 127 9.66 -3.52 -5.80
N GLU A 128 9.41 -3.71 -4.50
CA GLU A 128 10.32 -4.43 -3.60
C GLU A 128 10.52 -5.90 -4.03
N ILE A 129 9.46 -6.62 -4.44
CA ILE A 129 9.58 -7.98 -4.99
C ILE A 129 10.48 -8.00 -6.22
N LYS A 130 10.25 -7.08 -7.16
CA LYS A 130 10.98 -6.99 -8.43
C LYS A 130 12.48 -6.77 -8.19
N GLU A 131 12.81 -5.87 -7.27
CA GLU A 131 14.20 -5.60 -6.89
C GLU A 131 14.89 -6.85 -6.32
N ILE A 132 14.25 -7.55 -5.37
CA ILE A 132 14.81 -8.77 -4.78
C ILE A 132 14.93 -9.89 -5.82
N ALA A 133 13.90 -10.06 -6.65
CA ALA A 133 13.86 -11.06 -7.71
C ALA A 133 15.01 -10.89 -8.69
N TRP A 134 15.28 -9.66 -9.11
CA TRP A 134 16.38 -9.35 -10.01
C TRP A 134 17.74 -9.51 -9.30
N ASN A 135 17.93 -8.82 -8.17
CA ASN A 135 19.24 -8.71 -7.53
C ASN A 135 19.75 -10.05 -6.99
N ARG A 136 18.84 -10.92 -6.52
CA ARG A 136 19.22 -12.17 -5.85
C ARG A 136 19.07 -13.41 -6.74
N PHE A 137 18.13 -13.36 -7.69
CA PHE A 137 17.73 -14.52 -8.47
C PHE A 137 17.81 -14.31 -9.98
N SER A 138 18.16 -13.11 -10.45
CA SER A 138 18.15 -12.73 -11.87
C SER A 138 16.80 -13.00 -12.55
N LEU A 139 15.71 -12.93 -11.78
CA LEU A 139 14.35 -13.11 -12.26
C LEU A 139 13.77 -11.74 -12.61
N LYS A 140 13.40 -11.55 -13.87
CA LYS A 140 12.63 -10.39 -14.30
C LYS A 140 11.15 -10.64 -14.03
N LEU A 141 10.55 -9.79 -13.21
CA LEU A 141 9.14 -9.89 -12.85
C LEU A 141 8.46 -8.54 -13.10
N ILE A 142 7.18 -8.60 -13.46
CA ILE A 142 6.23 -7.50 -13.54
C ILE A 142 6.75 -6.43 -14.49
N GLU A 143 7.11 -6.85 -15.70
CA GLU A 143 7.71 -5.96 -16.71
C GLU A 143 6.68 -4.97 -17.25
N ASN A 144 5.42 -5.41 -17.40
CA ASN A 144 4.36 -4.53 -17.93
C ASN A 144 3.96 -3.43 -16.95
N PHE A 145 4.35 -3.53 -15.69
CA PHE A 145 4.20 -2.43 -14.74
C PHE A 145 5.02 -1.21 -15.14
N ASP A 146 6.22 -1.41 -15.70
CA ASP A 146 7.06 -0.28 -16.12
C ASP A 146 6.43 0.53 -17.26
N ILE A 147 5.48 -0.08 -17.98
CA ILE A 147 4.73 0.50 -19.10
C ILE A 147 3.57 1.37 -18.60
N LEU A 148 3.12 1.20 -17.36
CA LEU A 148 2.12 2.09 -16.75
C LEU A 148 2.77 3.43 -16.40
N ASN A 149 2.47 4.48 -17.17
CA ASN A 149 2.94 5.83 -16.89
C ASN A 149 2.05 6.54 -15.86
N GLU A 150 0.73 6.40 -16.00
CA GLU A 150 -0.28 6.97 -15.11
C GLU A 150 -1.56 6.12 -15.10
N TYR A 151 -2.36 6.24 -14.04
CA TYR A 151 -3.68 5.63 -13.96
C TYR A 151 -4.63 6.48 -13.12
N VAL A 152 -5.90 6.55 -13.55
CA VAL A 152 -6.96 7.23 -12.81
C VAL A 152 -7.86 6.21 -12.12
N ILE A 153 -7.92 6.28 -10.79
CA ILE A 153 -8.91 5.53 -10.00
C ILE A 153 -10.30 6.13 -10.31
N SER A 154 -11.26 5.28 -10.68
CA SER A 154 -12.48 5.56 -11.45
C SER A 154 -13.52 6.50 -10.79
N ASN A 155 -14.64 6.69 -11.50
CA ASN A 155 -15.80 7.55 -11.23
C ASN A 155 -15.67 9.05 -11.58
N VAL A 156 -14.46 9.64 -11.59
CA VAL A 156 -14.28 11.06 -11.99
C VAL A 156 -12.93 11.27 -12.69
N LYS A 157 -12.73 10.61 -13.85
CA LYS A 157 -11.40 10.51 -14.47
C LYS A 157 -10.78 11.87 -14.85
N GLU A 158 -11.57 12.71 -15.49
CA GLU A 158 -11.12 14.04 -15.94
C GLU A 158 -10.78 14.94 -14.74
N TYR A 159 -11.65 14.94 -13.73
CA TYR A 159 -11.47 15.71 -12.50
C TYR A 159 -10.19 15.32 -11.75
N ASN A 160 -10.01 14.03 -11.45
CA ASN A 160 -8.85 13.55 -10.70
C ASN A 160 -7.55 13.81 -11.47
N LYS A 161 -7.57 13.70 -12.81
CA LYS A 161 -6.41 14.00 -13.64
C LYS A 161 -6.06 15.49 -13.58
N LYS A 162 -7.03 16.39 -13.79
CA LYS A 162 -6.81 17.84 -13.71
C LYS A 162 -6.26 18.25 -12.34
N ILE A 163 -6.75 17.66 -11.25
CA ILE A 163 -6.20 17.88 -9.90
C ILE A 163 -4.76 17.34 -9.77
N ALA A 164 -4.48 16.15 -10.29
CA ALA A 164 -3.13 15.58 -10.25
C ALA A 164 -2.12 16.45 -11.01
N ASP A 165 -2.52 17.04 -12.14
CA ASP A 165 -1.70 17.96 -12.91
C ASP A 165 -1.44 19.26 -12.11
N LYS A 166 -2.46 19.82 -11.45
CA LYS A 166 -2.30 20.95 -10.53
C LYS A 166 -1.36 20.66 -9.36
N LEU A 167 -1.43 19.46 -8.81
CA LEU A 167 -0.52 19.00 -7.75
C LEU A 167 0.94 18.87 -8.21
N ASP A 168 1.18 18.72 -9.52
CA ASP A 168 2.52 18.61 -10.10
C ASP A 168 3.14 19.97 -10.45
N GLU A 169 2.33 21.01 -10.61
CA GLU A 169 2.80 22.38 -10.82
C GLU A 169 3.63 22.85 -9.61
N GLN A 170 4.75 23.57 -9.87
CA GLN A 170 5.57 24.14 -8.79
C GLN A 170 4.76 25.18 -8.02
N ILE A 171 4.59 24.93 -6.72
CA ILE A 171 3.75 25.76 -5.84
C ILE A 171 4.42 27.12 -5.63
N LYS A 172 3.73 28.19 -6.05
CA LYS A 172 4.15 29.58 -5.88
C LYS A 172 3.67 30.16 -4.53
N ASN A 173 4.62 30.72 -3.77
CA ASN A 173 4.61 31.91 -2.88
C ASN A 173 3.36 32.37 -2.08
N ASN A 174 2.27 31.61 -1.95
CA ASN A 174 1.06 32.09 -1.24
C ASN A 174 0.40 31.04 -0.33
N THR A 175 1.24 30.32 0.42
CA THR A 175 0.81 29.26 1.33
C THR A 175 0.14 29.83 2.58
N LYS A 176 -1.05 29.35 2.90
CA LYS A 176 -1.77 29.58 4.16
C LYS A 176 -1.51 28.41 5.12
N THR A 177 -1.77 28.61 6.41
CA THR A 177 -1.64 27.55 7.43
C THR A 177 -2.92 27.33 8.21
N ALA A 178 -3.21 26.08 8.58
CA ALA A 178 -4.35 25.74 9.43
C ALA A 178 -4.04 24.56 10.38
N SER A 179 -4.72 24.53 11.52
CA SER A 179 -4.74 23.37 12.42
C SER A 179 -5.98 22.53 12.13
N ILE A 180 -5.80 21.23 11.92
CA ILE A 180 -6.86 20.32 11.47
C ILE A 180 -6.76 18.95 12.16
N PHE A 181 -7.83 18.17 12.10
CA PHE A 181 -7.84 16.76 12.44
C PHE A 181 -8.05 15.90 11.19
N ILE A 182 -7.10 15.03 10.86
CA ILE A 182 -7.17 14.18 9.66
C ILE A 182 -8.14 13.01 9.90
N ILE A 183 -9.22 12.96 9.13
CA ILE A 183 -10.27 11.96 9.26
C ILE A 183 -10.02 10.79 8.31
N ASP A 184 -9.81 11.09 7.03
CA ASP A 184 -9.67 10.07 5.99
C ASP A 184 -8.70 10.51 4.88
N LYS A 185 -8.12 9.52 4.21
CA LYS A 185 -7.21 9.66 3.08
C LYS A 185 -7.55 8.59 2.04
N THR A 186 -7.85 9.05 0.84
CA THR A 186 -8.31 8.23 -0.26
C THR A 186 -7.39 8.44 -1.48
N PRO A 187 -6.73 7.40 -2.02
CA PRO A 187 -6.03 7.51 -3.30
C PRO A 187 -7.00 7.85 -4.45
N ILE A 188 -6.63 8.78 -5.32
CA ILE A 188 -7.45 9.21 -6.47
C ILE A 188 -6.74 9.10 -7.83
N PHE A 189 -5.41 9.13 -7.82
CA PHE A 189 -4.60 9.11 -9.03
C PHE A 189 -3.22 8.53 -8.71
N TRP A 190 -2.57 7.93 -9.71
CA TRP A 190 -1.21 7.44 -9.59
C TRP A 190 -0.39 7.82 -10.82
N LYS A 191 0.85 8.30 -10.60
CA LYS A 191 1.86 8.51 -11.65
C LYS A 191 3.14 7.78 -11.27
N LYS A 192 3.79 7.13 -12.22
CA LYS A 192 5.07 6.43 -12.00
C LYS A 192 6.13 7.32 -11.34
N LYS A 193 6.21 8.58 -11.78
CA LYS A 193 7.21 9.56 -11.28
C LYS A 193 6.93 10.04 -9.85
N ASN A 194 5.66 10.17 -9.47
CA ASN A 194 5.25 10.91 -8.26
C ASN A 194 4.51 10.04 -7.23
N GLY A 195 4.19 8.79 -7.57
CA GLY A 195 3.45 7.88 -6.71
C GLY A 195 1.96 8.19 -6.66
N LEU A 196 1.37 8.02 -5.47
CA LEU A 196 -0.05 8.19 -5.20
C LEU A 196 -0.41 9.65 -4.89
N TYR A 197 -1.57 10.06 -5.40
CA TYR A 197 -2.21 11.33 -5.10
C TYR A 197 -3.47 11.04 -4.28
N TYR A 198 -3.71 11.85 -3.26
CA TYR A 198 -4.71 11.60 -2.26
C TYR A 198 -5.74 12.72 -2.20
N LYS A 199 -7.00 12.32 -2.06
CA LYS A 199 -8.06 13.13 -1.48
C LYS A 199 -8.00 12.98 0.04
N VAL A 200 -7.92 14.09 0.74
CA VAL A 200 -7.82 14.16 2.20
C VAL A 200 -9.09 14.78 2.74
N THR A 201 -9.72 14.12 3.69
CA THR A 201 -10.90 14.61 4.41
C THR A 201 -10.47 14.96 5.83
N PHE A 202 -10.77 16.18 6.27
CA PHE A 202 -10.42 16.64 7.61
C PHE A 202 -11.50 17.56 8.19
N SER A 203 -11.44 17.77 9.51
CA SER A 203 -12.22 18.81 10.19
C SER A 203 -11.27 19.86 10.77
N THR A 204 -11.76 21.06 11.03
CA THR A 204 -11.02 22.02 11.87
C THR A 204 -10.97 21.51 13.32
N ILE A 205 -10.09 22.09 14.14
CA ILE A 205 -9.98 21.74 15.56
C ILE A 205 -11.27 22.09 16.30
N GLU A 206 -11.87 23.23 15.98
CA GLU A 206 -13.08 23.72 16.62
C GLU A 206 -14.23 22.73 16.37
N GLU A 207 -14.45 22.34 15.11
CA GLU A 207 -15.49 21.37 14.74
C GLU A 207 -15.23 19.99 15.36
N TYR A 208 -13.97 19.57 15.46
CA TYR A 208 -13.62 18.28 16.06
C TYR A 208 -13.98 18.21 17.56
N ASN A 209 -13.79 19.32 18.27
CA ASN A 209 -13.97 19.41 19.72
C ASN A 209 -15.43 19.64 20.14
N LEU A 210 -16.37 19.76 19.20
CA LEU A 210 -17.80 19.83 19.52
C LEU A 210 -18.31 18.49 20.04
N ASP A 211 -19.21 18.54 21.03
CA ASP A 211 -19.89 17.35 21.58
C ASP A 211 -20.65 16.55 20.51
N TYR A 212 -21.10 17.25 19.45
CA TYR A 212 -21.78 16.64 18.31
C TYR A 212 -21.10 17.04 17.00
N ARG A 213 -20.27 16.14 16.47
CA ARG A 213 -19.57 16.33 15.20
C ARG A 213 -20.51 16.20 14.01
N ASN A 214 -20.58 17.23 13.16
CA ASN A 214 -21.34 17.14 11.92
C ASN A 214 -20.42 16.71 10.76
N LYS A 215 -20.55 15.46 10.31
CA LYS A 215 -19.74 14.93 9.18
C LYS A 215 -19.88 15.75 7.89
N LYS A 216 -20.93 16.57 7.74
CA LYS A 216 -21.10 17.47 6.59
C LYS A 216 -20.16 18.68 6.63
N ASN A 217 -19.59 19.01 7.78
CA ASN A 217 -18.64 20.11 7.94
C ASN A 217 -17.20 19.70 7.60
N ASN A 218 -16.99 18.44 7.22
CA ASN A 218 -15.69 17.97 6.80
C ASN A 218 -15.26 18.66 5.49
N ILE A 219 -14.01 19.10 5.47
CA ILE A 219 -13.39 19.78 4.33
C ILE A 219 -12.59 18.75 3.54
N ILE A 220 -12.60 18.91 2.21
CA ILE A 220 -11.84 18.07 1.27
C ILE A 220 -10.69 18.89 0.70
N ALA A 221 -9.48 18.32 0.74
CA ALA A 221 -8.31 18.82 0.03
C ALA A 221 -7.61 17.69 -0.73
N TYR A 222 -6.59 18.05 -1.50
CA TYR A 222 -5.79 17.12 -2.29
C TYR A 222 -4.31 17.29 -2.02
N SER A 223 -3.54 16.21 -2.14
CA SER A 223 -2.11 16.24 -1.85
C SER A 223 -1.38 15.03 -2.41
N LYS A 224 -0.06 15.16 -2.55
CA LYS A 224 0.87 14.04 -2.83
C LYS A 224 1.42 13.39 -1.56
N ILE A 225 1.08 13.94 -0.38
CA ILE A 225 1.63 13.50 0.89
C ILE A 225 0.83 12.30 1.43
N ASP A 226 1.53 11.28 1.92
CA ASP A 226 0.91 10.13 2.57
C ASP A 226 0.62 10.41 4.06
N PHE A 227 -0.57 10.93 4.37
CA PHE A 227 -0.95 11.34 5.74
C PHE A 227 -1.11 10.18 6.71
N LYS A 228 -0.82 10.42 7.99
CA LYS A 228 -1.31 9.58 9.09
C LYS A 228 -2.71 10.02 9.50
N LEU A 229 -3.61 9.05 9.63
CA LEU A 229 -5.01 9.29 10.01
C LEU A 229 -5.16 9.37 11.52
N GLY A 230 -6.19 10.08 11.98
CA GLY A 230 -6.55 10.13 13.39
C GLY A 230 -5.66 11.03 14.25
N TYR A 231 -4.87 11.90 13.61
CA TYR A 231 -3.98 12.83 14.29
C TYR A 231 -4.42 14.28 14.06
N PHE A 232 -4.21 15.10 15.09
CA PHE A 232 -4.17 16.54 14.94
C PHE A 232 -2.92 16.94 14.15
N SER A 233 -3.05 17.92 13.28
CA SER A 233 -1.96 18.34 12.41
C SER A 233 -2.03 19.82 12.11
N LYS A 234 -0.85 20.43 11.93
CA LYS A 234 -0.72 21.72 11.24
C LYS A 234 -0.46 21.43 9.78
N ILE A 235 -1.16 22.12 8.90
CA ILE A 235 -0.96 22.01 7.46
C ILE A 235 -0.57 23.35 6.87
N SER A 236 0.22 23.32 5.80
CA SER A 236 0.35 24.42 4.85
C SER A 236 -0.43 24.08 3.60
N TYR A 237 -1.27 25.00 3.12
CA TYR A 237 -2.14 24.76 1.98
C TYR A 237 -2.25 25.97 1.05
N ILE A 238 -2.66 25.72 -0.18
CA ILE A 238 -3.06 26.75 -1.15
C ILE A 238 -4.48 26.47 -1.64
N GLU A 239 -5.15 27.51 -2.10
CA GLU A 239 -6.41 27.42 -2.83
C GLU A 239 -6.09 27.42 -4.33
N ASP A 240 -6.74 26.54 -5.08
CA ASP A 240 -6.62 26.47 -6.53
C ASP A 240 -8.00 26.12 -7.14
N SER A 241 -8.08 26.16 -8.46
CA SER A 241 -9.30 25.84 -9.19
C SER A 241 -9.01 25.13 -10.50
N ILE A 242 -9.98 24.31 -10.93
CA ILE A 242 -9.99 23.66 -12.24
C ILE A 242 -11.34 23.90 -12.91
N GLU A 243 -11.36 23.87 -14.23
CA GLU A 243 -12.57 23.98 -15.01
C GLU A 243 -12.99 22.60 -15.53
N ILE A 244 -14.26 22.22 -15.35
CA ILE A 244 -14.84 20.97 -15.86
C ILE A 244 -16.24 21.25 -16.39
N GLN A 245 -16.50 20.89 -17.65
CA GLN A 245 -17.80 21.11 -18.29
C GLN A 245 -18.32 22.55 -18.07
N ASP A 246 -17.44 23.53 -18.31
CA ASP A 246 -17.71 24.97 -18.18
C ASP A 246 -18.09 25.42 -16.76
N ARG A 247 -17.72 24.64 -15.74
CA ARG A 247 -17.86 25.00 -14.33
C ARG A 247 -16.50 25.07 -13.65
N GLN A 248 -16.25 26.19 -12.97
CA GLN A 248 -15.08 26.35 -12.12
C GLN A 248 -15.31 25.64 -10.78
N LEU A 249 -14.40 24.75 -10.42
CA LEU A 249 -14.39 24.03 -9.16
C LEU A 249 -13.15 24.41 -8.36
N ASN A 250 -13.38 24.99 -7.19
CA ASN A 250 -12.33 25.39 -6.26
C ASN A 250 -12.00 24.24 -5.30
N PHE A 251 -10.73 24.08 -4.98
CA PHE A 251 -10.24 23.06 -4.06
C PHE A 251 -8.99 23.52 -3.33
N TYR A 252 -8.61 22.77 -2.31
CA TYR A 252 -7.41 23.03 -1.52
C TYR A 252 -6.31 22.02 -1.87
N ILE A 253 -5.07 22.49 -1.96
CA ILE A 253 -3.89 21.64 -2.08
C ILE A 253 -3.09 21.72 -0.78
N ILE A 254 -2.87 20.58 -0.11
CA ILE A 254 -1.99 20.51 1.06
C ILE A 254 -0.56 20.26 0.59
N THR A 255 0.34 21.14 1.01
CA THR A 255 1.73 21.26 0.54
C THR A 255 2.75 20.82 1.58
N ALA A 256 2.39 20.91 2.86
CA ALA A 256 3.16 20.39 3.98
C ALA A 256 2.21 20.02 5.13
N TYR A 257 2.63 19.08 5.98
CA TYR A 257 1.92 18.73 7.20
C TYR A 257 2.88 18.38 8.34
N GLU A 258 2.46 18.66 9.56
CA GLU A 258 3.16 18.31 10.79
C GLU A 258 2.16 17.71 11.77
N ILE A 259 2.47 16.56 12.35
CA ILE A 259 1.64 15.94 13.39
C ILE A 259 1.84 16.70 14.70
N VAL A 260 0.74 17.16 15.28
CA VAL A 260 0.73 17.79 16.59
C VAL A 260 0.37 16.73 17.62
N ILE A 261 1.31 16.41 18.49
CA ILE A 261 1.08 15.54 19.65
C ILE A 261 0.59 16.43 20.80
N GLN A 262 -0.60 16.15 21.31
CA GLN A 262 -1.19 16.91 22.40
C GLN A 262 -0.73 16.37 23.77
N GLU A 263 -0.83 17.19 24.81
CA GLU A 263 -0.50 16.77 26.18
C GLU A 263 -1.38 15.59 26.64
N SER A 264 -2.64 15.54 26.20
CA SER A 264 -3.56 14.42 26.42
C SER A 264 -3.05 13.11 25.84
N ASP A 265 -2.45 13.14 24.63
CA ASP A 265 -1.85 11.96 23.99
C ASP A 265 -0.68 11.43 24.81
N ILE A 266 0.17 12.34 25.31
CA ILE A 266 1.30 12.01 26.18
C ILE A 266 0.80 11.42 27.50
N LYS A 267 -0.21 12.03 28.13
CA LYS A 267 -0.83 11.53 29.38
C LYS A 267 -1.43 10.14 29.17
N TYR A 268 -2.14 9.93 28.07
CA TYR A 268 -2.71 8.62 27.72
C TYR A 268 -1.62 7.56 27.53
N PHE A 269 -0.55 7.89 26.80
CA PHE A 269 0.59 7.00 26.61
C PHE A 269 1.28 6.65 27.93
N ILE A 270 1.60 7.66 28.76
CA ILE A 270 2.19 7.46 30.09
C ILE A 270 1.28 6.59 30.96
N ASN A 271 -0.03 6.82 30.97
CA ASN A 271 -0.97 6.01 31.73
C ASN A 271 -1.05 4.57 31.21
N THR A 272 -0.97 4.36 29.90
CA THR A 272 -0.93 3.02 29.29
C THR A 272 0.34 2.26 29.69
N ILE A 273 1.51 2.94 29.69
CA ILE A 273 2.78 2.37 30.17
C ILE A 273 2.75 2.10 31.67
N LYS A 274 2.18 3.01 32.47
CA LYS A 274 2.06 2.83 33.92
C LYS A 274 1.13 1.68 34.28
N LYS A 275 0.02 1.51 33.56
CA LYS A 275 -0.88 0.34 33.71
C LYS A 275 -0.23 -0.97 33.30
N THR A 276 0.72 -0.95 32.37
CA THR A 276 1.52 -2.13 31.98
C THR A 276 2.68 -2.45 32.94
N ARG A 277 2.81 -1.75 34.09
CA ARG A 277 3.76 -2.15 35.15
C ARG A 277 3.38 -3.44 35.89
N SER A 278 2.28 -4.09 35.56
CA SER A 278 2.07 -5.52 35.83
C SER A 278 2.31 -6.38 34.58
N PHE A 279 3.47 -6.24 33.93
CA PHE A 279 3.88 -7.21 32.91
C PHE A 279 5.32 -7.68 33.16
N ASP A 280 5.40 -9.00 33.26
CA ASP A 280 6.58 -9.81 33.51
C ASP A 280 7.61 -9.68 32.37
N LYS A 281 8.89 -9.76 32.74
CA LYS A 281 10.03 -9.40 31.90
C LYS A 281 10.20 -10.35 30.70
N SER A 282 10.01 -9.86 29.48
CA SER A 282 10.90 -10.15 28.34
C SER A 282 10.63 -9.18 27.17
N ILE A 283 11.34 -8.05 27.14
CA ILE A 283 11.21 -7.04 26.08
C ILE A 283 12.06 -7.45 24.87
N ARG A 284 11.43 -7.56 23.70
CA ARG A 284 12.08 -7.45 22.38
C ARG A 284 11.72 -6.08 21.79
N THR A 285 12.71 -5.25 21.55
CA THR A 285 12.57 -3.86 21.06
C THR A 285 12.41 -3.82 19.54
N LYS A 286 11.57 -2.92 19.04
CA LYS A 286 11.58 -2.48 17.63
C LYS A 286 11.67 -0.95 17.58
N ARG A 287 12.72 -0.41 16.95
CA ARG A 287 12.92 1.02 16.68
C ARG A 287 12.73 1.25 15.18
N ASN A 288 11.95 2.26 14.80
CA ASN A 288 12.04 2.87 13.47
C ASN A 288 12.80 4.19 13.63
N LEU A 289 13.97 4.29 13.01
CA LEU A 289 14.71 5.54 12.83
C LEU A 289 14.56 5.90 11.34
N PHE A 290 13.88 7.01 11.04
CA PHE A 290 14.05 7.68 9.76
C PHE A 290 15.09 8.77 9.96
N ILE A 291 16.28 8.56 9.40
CA ILE A 291 17.26 9.62 9.18
C ILE A 291 17.06 10.04 7.72
N LEU A 292 16.66 11.30 7.53
CA LEU A 292 16.64 11.95 6.23
C LEU A 292 18.09 12.31 5.86
N ASN A 293 18.53 11.89 4.68
CA ASN A 293 19.56 12.56 3.89
C ASN A 293 18.89 13.07 2.62
#